data_AF-J1Q4V6-F1
#
_entry.id   AF-J1Q4V6-F1
#
_cell.length_a   1.000
_cell.length_b   1.000
_cell.length_c   1.000
_cell.angle_alpha   90.00
_cell.angle_beta   90.00
_cell.angle_gamma   90.00
#
_symmetry.space_group_name_H-M   'P 1'
#
loop_
_entity.id
_entity.type
_entity.pdbx_description
1 polymer ?
#
loop_
_entity_poly.entity_id
_entity_poly.type
_entity_poly.pdbx_seq_one_letter_code
_entity_poly.pdbx_strand_id
1 'polypeptide(L)'
;MAGQIEIQAKAVEARIEFIKSALKTFQSQNKVFGNITKLSEYLSEYIESNNNEKIHPGTMRRNKEYRFLLEKFFTSGKSKQIELQDSVNASIELRQAKKKIKQLEIELDAVNREYLMMSEEMFKVSSAPSAKIESYESFSSHKLRDELCCSADLIIDLMKMAHGFSSDLKNGKVVSDLDKKEIMNRDKFPHFFLYVKQDFKF
;
A
#
# COMPACT_ATOMS: atom_id res chain seq x y z
N MET A 1 -60.66 -8.69 48.13
CA MET A 1 -59.25 -9.01 47.81
C MET A 1 -58.94 -8.92 46.32
N ALA A 2 -59.80 -9.39 45.40
CA ALA A 2 -59.56 -9.26 43.95
C ALA A 2 -59.36 -7.82 43.45
N GLY A 3 -60.17 -6.86 43.93
CA GLY A 3 -60.09 -5.46 43.47
C GLY A 3 -58.81 -4.70 43.86
N GLN A 4 -58.15 -5.04 44.97
CA GLN A 4 -56.89 -4.39 45.36
C GLN A 4 -55.70 -4.86 44.51
N ILE A 5 -55.73 -6.12 44.05
CA ILE A 5 -54.70 -6.69 43.17
C ILE A 5 -54.79 -6.05 41.78
N GLU A 6 -55.99 -5.86 41.25
CA GLU A 6 -56.20 -5.19 39.95
C GLU A 6 -55.79 -3.71 39.97
N ILE A 7 -56.10 -2.99 41.05
CA ILE A 7 -55.68 -1.58 41.19
C ILE A 7 -54.15 -1.47 41.26
N GLN A 8 -53.49 -2.39 41.96
CA GLN A 8 -52.02 -2.43 42.03
C GLN A 8 -51.40 -2.79 40.67
N ALA A 9 -51.97 -3.75 39.94
CA ALA A 9 -51.48 -4.13 38.62
C ALA A 9 -51.57 -2.95 37.62
N LYS A 10 -52.70 -2.24 37.58
CA LYS A 10 -52.88 -1.06 36.72
C LYS A 10 -51.91 0.07 37.07
N ALA A 11 -51.64 0.29 38.36
CA ALA A 11 -50.67 1.30 38.79
C ALA A 11 -49.24 0.95 38.36
N VAL A 12 -48.87 -0.33 38.37
CA VAL A 12 -47.56 -0.80 37.89
C VAL A 12 -47.45 -0.67 36.38
N GLU A 13 -48.49 -1.04 35.63
CA GLU A 13 -48.50 -0.86 34.17
C GLU A 13 -48.37 0.62 33.77
N ALA A 14 -49.12 1.51 34.42
CA ALA A 14 -49.01 2.96 34.18
C ALA A 14 -47.58 3.47 34.41
N ARG A 15 -46.91 3.00 35.47
CA ARG A 15 -45.50 3.32 35.74
C ARG A 15 -44.57 2.82 34.64
N ILE A 16 -44.78 1.59 34.15
CA ILE A 16 -43.99 1.02 33.07
C ILE A 16 -44.13 1.84 31.80
N GLU A 17 -45.35 2.24 31.44
CA GLU A 17 -45.60 3.08 30.27
C GLU A 17 -44.93 4.45 30.41
N PHE A 18 -45.02 5.06 31.59
CA PHE A 18 -44.36 6.33 31.85
C PHE A 18 -42.84 6.20 31.70
N ILE A 19 -42.22 5.18 32.31
CA ILE A 19 -40.78 4.91 32.16
C ILE A 19 -40.40 4.72 30.70
N LYS A 20 -41.18 3.95 29.92
CA LYS A 20 -40.95 3.77 28.47
C LYS A 20 -41.00 5.10 27.73
N SER A 21 -41.97 5.96 28.05
CA SER A 21 -42.10 7.27 27.41
C SER A 21 -40.92 8.19 27.74
N ALA A 22 -40.48 8.24 29.00
CA ALA A 22 -39.33 9.02 29.43
C ALA A 22 -38.03 8.57 28.75
N LEU A 23 -37.81 7.25 28.66
CA LEU A 23 -36.66 6.70 27.95
C LEU A 23 -36.68 7.02 26.45
N LYS A 24 -37.84 7.02 25.79
CA LYS A 24 -37.97 7.48 24.40
C LYS A 24 -37.62 8.96 24.26
N THR A 25 -38.05 9.81 25.19
CA THR A 25 -37.68 11.24 25.20
C THR A 25 -36.18 11.44 25.39
N PHE A 26 -35.53 10.63 26.23
CA PHE A 26 -34.06 10.69 26.36
C PHE A 26 -33.37 10.25 25.07
N GLN A 27 -33.95 9.27 24.37
CA GLN A 27 -33.43 8.80 23.09
C GLN A 27 -33.56 9.87 22.00
N SER A 28 -34.69 10.58 21.93
CA SER A 28 -34.88 11.66 20.95
C SER A 28 -34.00 12.88 21.23
N GLN A 29 -33.69 13.14 22.51
CA GLN A 29 -32.75 14.18 22.93
C GLN A 29 -31.28 13.77 22.79
N ASN A 30 -30.98 12.58 22.26
CA ASN A 30 -29.61 12.01 22.19
C ASN A 30 -28.86 12.06 23.53
N LYS A 31 -29.56 11.89 24.65
CA LYS A 31 -28.93 11.87 25.97
C LYS A 31 -28.12 10.60 26.15
N VAL A 32 -26.85 10.77 26.52
CA VAL A 32 -25.92 9.68 26.79
C VAL A 32 -25.62 9.62 28.28
N PHE A 33 -25.69 8.43 28.84
CA PHE A 33 -25.38 8.18 30.25
C PHE A 33 -24.17 7.26 30.35
N GLY A 34 -23.27 7.53 31.29
CA GLY A 34 -22.05 6.73 31.46
C GLY A 34 -22.29 5.33 32.05
N ASN A 35 -23.37 5.14 32.81
CA ASN A 35 -23.76 3.85 33.39
C ASN A 35 -25.26 3.82 33.73
N ILE A 36 -25.78 2.62 34.03
CA ILE A 36 -27.18 2.41 34.42
C ILE A 36 -27.52 3.17 35.71
N THR A 37 -26.56 3.33 36.63
CA THR A 37 -26.75 4.08 37.88
C THR A 37 -27.16 5.53 37.61
N LYS A 38 -26.38 6.25 36.81
CA LYS A 38 -26.67 7.63 36.40
C LYS A 38 -27.96 7.74 35.61
N LEU A 39 -28.24 6.78 34.72
CA LEU A 39 -29.52 6.73 33.99
C LEU A 39 -30.70 6.61 34.96
N SER A 40 -30.61 5.73 35.95
CA SER A 40 -31.70 5.53 36.93
C SER A 40 -31.88 6.72 37.88
N GLU A 41 -30.80 7.42 38.25
CA GLU A 41 -30.86 8.65 39.05
C GLU A 41 -31.57 9.75 38.26
N TYR A 42 -31.12 9.99 37.03
CA TYR A 42 -31.71 11.00 36.16
C TYR A 42 -33.17 10.70 35.81
N LEU A 43 -33.49 9.43 35.56
CA LEU A 43 -34.86 9.00 35.31
C LEU A 43 -35.75 9.23 36.55
N SER A 44 -35.23 8.99 37.76
CA SER A 44 -35.99 9.22 38.99
C SER A 44 -36.32 10.71 39.17
N GLU A 45 -35.35 11.60 38.94
CA GLU A 45 -35.56 13.06 38.96
C GLU A 45 -36.55 13.51 37.90
N TYR A 46 -36.47 12.94 36.69
CA TYR A 46 -37.38 13.25 35.59
C TYR A 46 -38.82 12.81 35.89
N ILE A 47 -39.02 11.64 36.49
CA ILE A 47 -40.35 11.15 36.88
C ILE A 47 -40.91 11.99 38.02
N GLU A 48 -40.09 12.33 39.01
CA GLU A 48 -40.50 13.19 40.12
C GLU A 48 -40.95 14.56 39.61
N SER A 49 -40.24 15.12 38.62
CA SER A 49 -40.55 16.43 38.04
C SER A 49 -41.78 16.44 37.11
N ASN A 50 -42.06 15.35 36.40
CA ASN A 50 -43.11 15.31 35.36
C ASN A 50 -44.38 14.55 35.76
N ASN A 51 -44.30 13.62 36.72
CA ASN A 51 -45.40 12.76 37.13
C ASN A 51 -45.75 12.91 38.62
N ASN A 52 -45.07 13.81 39.35
CA ASN A 52 -45.16 13.97 40.82
C ASN A 52 -45.01 12.64 41.59
N GLU A 53 -44.31 11.67 40.99
CA GLU A 53 -44.16 10.34 41.54
C GLU A 53 -42.71 10.08 41.94
N LYS A 54 -42.52 9.61 43.18
CA LYS A 54 -41.20 9.36 43.73
C LYS A 54 -40.84 7.88 43.60
N ILE A 55 -40.03 7.55 42.61
CA ILE A 55 -39.45 6.21 42.43
C ILE A 55 -37.98 6.29 42.80
N HIS A 56 -37.55 5.52 43.79
CA HIS A 56 -36.15 5.50 44.19
C HIS A 56 -35.29 4.84 43.07
N PRO A 57 -34.11 5.40 42.72
CA PRO A 57 -33.25 4.83 41.67
C PRO A 57 -32.88 3.37 41.93
N GLY A 58 -32.66 3.02 43.21
CA GLY A 58 -32.39 1.65 43.63
C GLY A 58 -33.54 0.68 43.32
N THR A 59 -34.79 1.13 43.37
CA THR A 59 -35.96 0.32 43.02
C THR A 59 -35.98 0.01 41.53
N MET A 60 -35.64 0.99 40.68
CA MET A 60 -35.54 0.79 39.23
C MET A 60 -34.47 -0.25 38.85
N ARG A 61 -33.37 -0.30 39.60
CA ARG A 61 -32.28 -1.26 39.38
C ARG A 61 -32.56 -2.67 39.91
N ARG A 62 -33.47 -2.80 40.90
CA ARG A 62 -33.81 -4.08 41.55
C ARG A 62 -35.05 -4.74 40.96
N ASN A 63 -36.05 -3.96 40.54
CA ASN A 63 -37.23 -4.48 39.87
C ASN A 63 -36.84 -5.01 38.47
N LYS A 64 -37.20 -6.26 38.17
CA LYS A 64 -36.80 -6.94 36.93
C LYS A 64 -37.31 -6.24 35.68
N GLU A 65 -38.54 -5.74 35.69
CA GLU A 65 -39.15 -5.11 34.52
C GLU A 65 -38.52 -3.75 34.25
N TYR A 66 -38.33 -2.93 35.29
CA TYR A 66 -37.68 -1.63 35.16
C TYR A 66 -36.22 -1.79 34.72
N ARG A 67 -35.50 -2.74 35.31
CA ARG A 67 -34.11 -3.03 34.95
C ARG A 67 -33.99 -3.43 33.48
N PHE A 68 -34.88 -4.28 32.98
CA PHE A 68 -34.89 -4.68 31.57
C PHE A 68 -35.04 -3.48 30.63
N LEU A 69 -35.92 -2.52 30.97
CA LEU A 69 -36.09 -1.29 30.17
C LEU A 69 -34.83 -0.43 30.15
N LEU A 70 -34.18 -0.27 31.31
CA LEU A 70 -32.93 0.48 31.43
C LEU A 70 -31.80 -0.17 30.63
N GLU A 71 -31.65 -1.49 30.73
CA GLU A 71 -30.64 -2.26 29.99
C GLU A 71 -30.86 -2.20 28.48
N LYS A 72 -32.12 -2.29 28.02
CA LYS A 72 -32.48 -2.15 26.61
C LYS A 72 -32.15 -0.75 26.06
N PHE A 73 -32.46 0.30 26.83
CA PHE A 73 -32.09 1.67 26.45
C PHE A 73 -30.56 1.79 26.37
N PHE A 74 -29.84 1.30 27.38
CA PHE A 74 -28.39 1.44 27.47
C PHE A 74 -27.64 0.69 26.36
N THR A 75 -28.09 -0.51 26.00
CA THR A 75 -27.54 -1.28 24.88
C THR A 75 -27.80 -0.60 23.54
N SER A 76 -29.00 -0.06 23.32
CA SER A 76 -29.34 0.68 22.10
C SER A 76 -28.59 2.01 21.95
N GLY A 77 -28.20 2.65 23.06
CA GLY A 77 -27.38 3.87 23.06
C GLY A 77 -25.90 3.58 22.78
N LYS A 78 -25.38 2.46 23.30
CA LYS A 78 -23.99 2.03 23.06
C LYS A 78 -23.71 1.72 21.59
N SER A 79 -24.63 1.03 20.90
CA SER A 79 -24.47 0.76 19.46
C SER A 79 -24.36 2.05 18.65
N LYS A 80 -25.20 3.05 18.95
CA LYS A 80 -25.11 4.38 18.32
C LYS A 80 -23.80 5.11 18.61
N GLN A 81 -23.28 5.03 19.83
CA GLN A 81 -21.98 5.66 20.17
C GLN A 81 -20.80 5.02 19.43
N ILE A 82 -20.82 3.68 19.28
CA ILE A 82 -19.79 2.95 18.54
C ILE A 82 -19.81 3.38 17.07
N GLU A 83 -20.99 3.41 16.44
CA GLU A 83 -21.15 3.87 15.05
C GLU A 83 -20.65 5.32 14.85
N LEU A 84 -20.92 6.21 15.80
CA LEU A 84 -20.44 7.61 15.76
C LEU A 84 -18.92 7.70 15.87
N GLN A 85 -18.29 6.96 16.79
CA GLN A 85 -16.83 6.95 16.93
C GLN A 85 -16.15 6.41 15.67
N ASP A 86 -16.67 5.33 15.10
CA ASP A 86 -16.13 4.76 13.87
C ASP A 86 -16.23 5.73 12.69
N SER A 87 -17.34 6.49 12.59
CA SER A 87 -17.51 7.52 11.54
C SER A 87 -16.51 8.68 11.68
N VAL A 88 -16.21 9.10 12.91
CA VAL A 88 -15.25 10.18 13.17
C VAL A 88 -13.83 9.70 12.85
N ASN A 89 -13.47 8.49 13.27
CA ASN A 89 -12.16 7.91 12.98
C ASN A 89 -11.94 7.75 11.46
N ALA A 90 -12.94 7.21 10.74
CA ALA A 90 -12.90 7.12 9.28
C ALA A 90 -12.73 8.50 8.61
N SER A 91 -13.36 9.54 9.15
CA SER A 91 -13.21 10.91 8.61
C SER A 91 -11.80 11.49 8.81
N ILE A 92 -11.13 11.12 9.91
CA ILE A 92 -9.76 11.56 10.22
C ILE A 92 -8.77 10.84 9.30
N GLU A 93 -8.91 9.54 9.13
CA GLU A 93 -8.09 8.73 8.22
C GLU A 93 -8.20 9.24 6.77
N LEU A 94 -9.42 9.57 6.33
CA LEU A 94 -9.67 10.11 4.99
C LEU A 94 -9.00 11.48 4.79
N ARG A 95 -8.97 12.34 5.81
CA ARG A 95 -8.23 13.62 5.76
C ARG A 95 -6.73 13.41 5.69
N GLN A 96 -6.18 12.45 6.45
CA GLN A 96 -4.76 12.13 6.41
C GLN A 96 -4.35 11.56 5.05
N ALA A 97 -5.14 10.65 4.49
CA ALA A 97 -4.92 10.09 3.17
C ALA A 97 -4.92 11.17 2.07
N LYS A 98 -5.90 12.10 2.10
CA LYS A 98 -5.94 13.24 1.17
C LYS A 98 -4.72 14.15 1.28
N LYS A 99 -4.22 14.38 2.51
CA LYS A 99 -3.00 15.18 2.71
C LYS A 99 -1.78 14.48 2.11
N LYS A 100 -1.67 13.16 2.28
CA LYS A 100 -0.58 12.35 1.71
C LYS A 100 -0.62 12.33 0.18
N ILE A 101 -1.81 12.20 -0.42
CA ILE A 101 -1.99 12.29 -1.87
C ILE A 101 -1.50 13.64 -2.39
N LYS A 102 -1.91 14.75 -1.77
CA LYS A 102 -1.43 16.09 -2.17
C LYS A 102 0.08 16.25 -2.06
N GLN A 103 0.72 15.67 -1.04
CA GLN A 103 2.18 15.71 -0.92
C GLN A 103 2.85 14.93 -2.06
N LEU A 104 2.35 13.74 -2.38
CA LEU A 104 2.86 12.94 -3.48
C LEU A 104 2.64 13.62 -4.84
N GLU A 105 1.53 14.31 -5.06
CA GLU A 105 1.29 15.12 -6.26
C GLU A 105 2.32 16.24 -6.41
N ILE A 106 2.65 16.94 -5.31
CA ILE A 106 3.68 17.99 -5.30
C ILE A 106 5.06 17.41 -5.61
N GLU A 107 5.42 16.28 -5.02
CA GLU A 107 6.68 15.59 -5.27
C GLU A 107 6.78 15.12 -6.73
N LEU A 108 5.69 14.55 -7.28
CA LEU A 108 5.63 14.14 -8.67
C LEU A 108 5.82 15.33 -9.62
N ASP A 109 5.18 16.46 -9.35
CA ASP A 109 5.34 17.69 -10.13
C ASP A 109 6.73 18.30 -10.01
N ALA A 110 7.41 18.13 -8.88
CA ALA A 110 8.79 18.56 -8.70
C ALA A 110 9.74 17.70 -9.53
N VAL A 111 9.60 16.36 -9.44
CA VAL A 111 10.39 15.40 -10.22
C VAL A 111 10.16 15.56 -11.72
N ASN A 112 8.91 15.76 -12.15
CA ASN A 112 8.59 16.00 -13.57
C ASN A 112 9.24 17.29 -14.08
N ARG A 113 9.26 18.36 -13.27
CA ARG A 113 9.95 19.60 -13.62
C ARG A 113 11.45 19.41 -13.73
N GLU A 114 12.05 18.68 -12.79
CA GLU A 114 13.47 18.36 -12.82
C GLU A 114 13.83 17.53 -14.07
N TYR A 115 13.01 16.53 -14.40
CA TYR A 115 13.16 15.73 -15.63
C TYR A 115 13.06 16.58 -16.90
N LEU A 116 12.10 17.51 -16.96
CA LEU A 116 11.95 18.45 -18.08
C LEU A 116 13.19 19.35 -18.24
N MET A 117 13.71 19.90 -17.14
CA MET A 117 14.93 20.73 -17.16
C MET A 117 16.14 19.92 -17.62
N MET A 118 16.30 18.69 -17.12
CA MET A 118 17.39 17.80 -17.52
C MET A 118 17.27 17.37 -18.99
N SER A 119 16.05 17.15 -19.49
CA SER A 119 15.75 16.86 -20.89
C SER A 119 16.06 18.06 -21.81
N GLU A 120 15.70 19.27 -21.39
CA GLU A 120 16.05 20.50 -22.12
C GLU A 120 17.56 20.76 -22.15
N GLU A 121 18.26 20.48 -21.04
CA GLU A 121 19.72 20.54 -20.99
C GLU A 121 20.37 19.51 -21.92
N MET A 122 19.85 18.27 -21.96
CA MET A 122 20.28 17.26 -22.93
C MET A 122 20.06 17.74 -24.38
N PHE A 123 18.93 18.41 -24.66
CA PHE A 123 18.65 18.94 -26.00
C PHE A 123 19.60 20.10 -26.37
N LYS A 124 19.94 20.98 -25.42
CA LYS A 124 20.94 22.06 -25.62
C LYS A 124 22.36 21.52 -25.80
N VAL A 125 22.74 20.48 -25.07
CA VAL A 125 24.02 19.76 -25.28
C VAL A 125 24.05 19.07 -26.65
N SER A 126 22.91 18.57 -27.14
CA SER A 126 22.81 17.95 -28.48
C SER A 126 22.77 18.95 -29.65
N SER A 127 22.53 20.23 -29.39
CA SER A 127 22.42 21.30 -30.40
C SER A 127 23.59 22.28 -30.43
N ALA A 128 24.56 22.14 -29.54
CA ALA A 128 25.89 22.74 -29.70
C ALA A 128 26.62 22.09 -30.90
N PRO A 129 27.40 22.83 -31.70
CA PRO A 129 28.22 22.22 -32.75
C PRO A 129 29.09 21.16 -32.11
N SER A 130 28.99 19.93 -32.62
CA SER A 130 29.49 18.71 -31.99
C SER A 130 31.00 18.79 -31.68
N ALA A 131 31.34 19.20 -30.46
CA ALA A 131 32.50 18.62 -29.81
C ALA A 131 32.15 17.14 -29.64
N LYS A 132 32.72 16.28 -30.49
CA LYS A 132 32.47 14.83 -30.55
C LYS A 132 32.30 14.23 -29.16
N ILE A 133 31.05 14.11 -28.70
CA ILE A 133 30.72 13.30 -27.54
C ILE A 133 30.69 11.87 -28.08
N GLU A 134 31.85 11.23 -28.08
CA GLU A 134 31.93 9.77 -28.06
C GLU A 134 31.15 9.35 -26.81
N SER A 135 29.92 8.87 -27.02
CA SER A 135 29.05 8.44 -25.93
C SER A 135 29.77 7.40 -25.09
N TYR A 136 29.53 7.38 -23.78
CA TYR A 136 30.14 6.40 -22.86
C TYR A 136 29.87 4.94 -23.30
N GLU A 137 28.77 4.71 -24.03
CA GLU A 137 28.48 3.45 -24.72
C GLU A 137 29.47 3.13 -25.85
N SER A 138 29.90 4.13 -26.63
CA SER A 138 30.95 3.95 -27.65
C SER A 138 32.32 3.66 -27.03
N PHE A 139 32.64 4.24 -25.87
CA PHE A 139 33.91 3.98 -25.17
C PHE A 139 33.94 2.60 -24.49
N SER A 140 32.84 2.18 -23.86
CA SER A 140 32.74 0.85 -23.24
C SER A 140 32.70 -0.27 -24.28
N SER A 141 32.02 -0.05 -25.41
CA SER A 141 32.02 -0.99 -26.52
C SER A 141 33.33 -1.00 -27.30
N HIS A 142 34.07 0.11 -27.41
CA HIS A 142 35.43 0.11 -27.97
C HIS A 142 36.39 -0.69 -27.10
N LYS A 143 36.40 -0.48 -25.77
CA LYS A 143 37.29 -1.22 -24.88
C LYS A 143 36.98 -2.72 -24.86
N LEU A 144 35.70 -3.09 -24.83
CA LEU A 144 35.28 -4.48 -24.95
C LEU A 144 35.61 -5.09 -26.32
N ARG A 145 35.50 -4.32 -27.41
CA ARG A 145 35.93 -4.77 -28.76
C ARG A 145 37.43 -4.94 -28.83
N ASP A 146 38.22 -4.03 -28.27
CA ASP A 146 39.68 -4.11 -28.25
C ASP A 146 40.17 -5.28 -27.38
N GLU A 147 39.50 -5.53 -26.25
CA GLU A 147 39.73 -6.73 -25.42
C GLU A 147 39.35 -8.02 -26.17
N LEU A 148 38.23 -8.02 -26.91
CA LEU A 148 37.83 -9.15 -27.77
C LEU A 148 38.85 -9.40 -28.90
N CYS A 149 39.33 -8.34 -29.55
CA CYS A 149 40.37 -8.41 -30.58
C CYS A 149 41.64 -9.05 -30.03
N CYS A 150 42.13 -8.57 -28.88
CA CYS A 150 43.32 -9.12 -28.24
C CYS A 150 43.12 -10.60 -27.83
N SER A 151 41.90 -10.99 -27.44
CA SER A 151 41.60 -12.36 -27.06
C SER A 151 41.60 -13.33 -28.25
N ALA A 152 41.17 -12.89 -29.43
CA ALA A 152 41.13 -13.74 -30.63
C ALA A 152 42.53 -14.11 -31.12
N ASP A 153 43.45 -13.15 -31.16
CA ASP A 153 44.86 -13.38 -31.50
C ASP A 153 45.53 -14.32 -30.47
N LEU A 154 45.29 -14.09 -29.18
CA LEU A 154 45.82 -14.94 -28.09
C LEU A 154 45.30 -16.39 -28.19
N ILE A 155 44.02 -16.59 -28.52
CA ILE A 155 43.44 -17.93 -28.70
C ILE A 155 44.14 -18.66 -29.86
N ILE A 156 44.39 -17.97 -30.99
CA ILE A 156 45.13 -18.56 -32.11
C ILE A 156 46.56 -18.92 -31.72
N ASP A 157 47.25 -18.05 -30.98
CA ASP A 157 48.62 -18.32 -30.55
C ASP A 157 48.69 -19.47 -29.54
N LEU A 158 47.73 -19.57 -28.62
CA LEU A 158 47.59 -20.72 -27.73
C LEU A 158 47.31 -22.02 -28.51
N MET A 159 46.47 -21.98 -29.55
CA MET A 159 46.20 -23.13 -30.42
C MET A 159 47.45 -23.56 -31.20
N LYS A 160 48.24 -22.62 -31.70
CA LYS A 160 49.53 -22.90 -32.36
C LYS A 160 50.55 -23.51 -31.39
N MET A 161 50.62 -23.00 -30.16
CA MET A 161 51.52 -23.49 -29.11
C MET A 161 51.12 -24.86 -28.58
N ALA A 162 49.83 -25.19 -28.56
CA ALA A 162 49.31 -26.47 -28.08
C ALA A 162 49.64 -27.66 -29.01
N HIS A 163 50.23 -27.43 -30.18
CA HIS A 163 50.63 -28.43 -31.18
C HIS A 163 49.55 -29.50 -31.45
N GLY A 164 48.60 -29.15 -32.30
CA GLY A 164 47.53 -30.07 -32.71
C GLY A 164 46.40 -29.41 -33.50
N PHE A 165 46.60 -28.16 -33.95
CA PHE A 165 45.62 -27.37 -34.68
C PHE A 165 46.30 -26.63 -35.82
N SER A 166 45.70 -26.71 -37.00
CA SER A 166 46.04 -25.89 -38.15
C SER A 166 44.95 -24.83 -38.36
N SER A 167 45.38 -23.57 -38.47
CA SER A 167 44.50 -22.43 -38.72
C SER A 167 44.68 -21.93 -40.16
N ASP A 168 43.64 -22.06 -40.97
CA ASP A 168 43.53 -21.38 -42.26
C ASP A 168 42.68 -20.12 -42.10
N LEU A 169 43.34 -19.03 -41.71
CA LEU A 169 42.69 -17.76 -41.46
C LEU A 169 42.14 -17.10 -42.73
N LYS A 170 42.67 -17.45 -43.92
CA LYS A 170 42.21 -16.92 -45.21
C LYS A 170 40.84 -17.49 -45.57
N ASN A 171 40.68 -18.79 -45.40
CA ASN A 171 39.40 -19.47 -45.59
C ASN A 171 38.51 -19.45 -44.33
N GLY A 172 39.02 -18.86 -43.23
CA GLY A 172 38.31 -18.68 -41.97
C GLY A 172 37.98 -20.02 -41.29
N LYS A 173 38.94 -20.92 -41.18
CA LYS A 173 38.77 -22.26 -40.61
C LYS A 173 39.91 -22.63 -39.67
N VAL A 174 39.59 -23.37 -38.60
CA VAL A 174 40.56 -24.02 -37.73
C VAL A 174 40.23 -25.51 -37.66
N VAL A 175 41.23 -26.33 -37.93
CA VAL A 175 41.13 -27.78 -38.06
C VAL A 175 42.02 -28.44 -37.02
N SER A 176 41.55 -29.52 -36.39
CA SER A 176 42.39 -30.39 -35.56
C SER A 176 43.32 -31.19 -36.45
N ASP A 177 44.63 -31.13 -36.20
CA ASP A 177 45.61 -31.92 -36.95
C ASP A 177 45.54 -33.41 -36.61
N LEU A 178 45.01 -33.75 -35.43
CA LEU A 178 44.86 -35.13 -34.96
C LEU A 178 43.75 -35.87 -35.73
N ASP A 179 42.59 -35.24 -35.87
CA ASP A 179 41.38 -35.87 -36.42
C ASP A 179 40.97 -35.31 -37.80
N LYS A 180 41.68 -34.29 -38.30
CA LYS A 180 41.34 -33.50 -39.50
C LYS A 180 39.91 -32.94 -39.48
N LYS A 181 39.34 -32.78 -38.29
CA LYS A 181 37.99 -32.23 -38.10
C LYS A 181 38.04 -30.72 -37.98
N GLU A 182 37.11 -30.06 -38.64
CA GLU A 182 36.88 -28.62 -38.50
C GLU A 182 36.29 -28.34 -37.12
N ILE A 183 37.01 -27.57 -36.31
CA ILE A 183 36.59 -27.20 -34.96
C ILE A 183 35.90 -25.84 -34.97
N MET A 184 36.38 -24.94 -35.82
CA MET A 184 35.87 -23.57 -35.90
C MET A 184 35.85 -23.12 -37.36
N ASN A 185 34.78 -22.44 -37.76
CA ASN A 185 34.64 -21.89 -39.10
C ASN A 185 34.00 -20.49 -39.07
N ARG A 186 34.18 -19.75 -40.16
CA ARG A 186 33.70 -18.37 -40.31
C ARG A 186 32.19 -18.25 -40.25
N ASP A 187 31.46 -19.27 -40.70
CA ASP A 187 30.00 -19.25 -40.73
C ASP A 187 29.41 -19.36 -39.32
N LYS A 188 30.03 -20.16 -38.44
CA LYS A 188 29.61 -20.37 -37.05
C LYS A 188 30.23 -19.36 -36.08
N PHE A 189 31.40 -18.83 -36.41
CA PHE A 189 32.15 -17.89 -35.56
C PHE A 189 32.59 -16.63 -36.33
N PRO A 190 31.65 -15.90 -36.97
CA PRO A 190 31.99 -14.79 -37.87
C PRO A 190 32.75 -13.67 -37.17
N HIS A 191 32.39 -13.35 -35.92
CA HIS A 191 33.04 -12.30 -35.14
C HIS A 191 34.49 -12.67 -34.77
N PHE A 192 34.77 -13.94 -34.48
CA PHE A 192 36.13 -14.39 -34.18
C PHE A 192 37.07 -14.12 -35.36
N PHE A 193 36.70 -14.59 -36.56
CA PHE A 193 37.51 -14.40 -37.77
C PHE A 193 37.50 -12.97 -38.33
N LEU A 194 36.63 -12.09 -37.82
CA LEU A 194 36.64 -10.67 -38.17
C LEU A 194 37.73 -9.92 -37.41
N TYR A 195 38.10 -10.39 -36.22
CA TYR A 195 39.05 -9.71 -35.33
C TYR A 195 40.44 -10.35 -35.26
N VAL A 196 40.61 -11.59 -35.74
CA VAL A 196 41.95 -12.19 -35.87
C VAL A 196 42.77 -11.38 -36.89
N LYS A 197 43.93 -10.88 -36.47
CA LYS A 197 44.85 -10.20 -37.38
C LYS A 197 45.38 -11.20 -38.39
N GLN A 198 45.06 -10.97 -39.66
CA GLN A 198 45.69 -11.69 -40.75
C GLN A 198 47.13 -11.17 -40.85
N ASP A 199 48.10 -11.93 -40.34
CA ASP A 199 49.52 -11.68 -40.60
C ASP A 199 49.76 -11.77 -42.11
N PHE A 200 49.60 -10.67 -42.82
CA PHE A 200 50.10 -10.51 -44.18
C PHE A 200 51.62 -10.37 -44.10
N LYS A 201 52.32 -11.51 -44.05
CA LYS A 201 53.70 -11.56 -44.51
C LYS A 201 53.69 -11.47 -46.03
N PHE A 202 54.04 -10.29 -46.55
CA PHE A 202 54.56 -10.14 -47.91
C PHE A 202 55.99 -10.69 -47.98
#